data_AF-A0A194W078-F1
#
_entry.id   AF-A0A194W078-F1
#
_cell.length_a   1.000
_cell.length_b   1.000
_cell.length_c   1.000
_cell.angle_alpha   90.00
_cell.angle_beta   90.00
_cell.angle_gamma   90.00
#
_symmetry.space_group_name_H-M   'P 1'
#
loop_
_entity.id
_entity.type
_entity.pdbx_description
1 polymer ?
#
loop_
_entity_poly.entity_id
_entity_poly.type
_entity_poly.pdbx_seq_one_letter_code
_entity_poly.pdbx_strand_id
1 'polypeptide(L)'
;MRLLDAASLQFKEFFEDQIPPYAILSHTWGSSDEDVSFQDMRHEPRILWEERRYGYSKMVNTCRLALEDRLKYVWVDTCCIDKSSSAELTEAINSMFRRYEKAQICYVHLADVSPQMSLEDGLKSCRWITRGWTLQELMALRECDFFDSKWTYRGRKTRMADMLAELTRVPALVLAHEKLLPPRREEIIRRTSDATIFAWDPKDGAVDVVGILAPTPASFENTQALLHTTGFQPTEFALTNKGVKIVHAHVLSMILDSRKPAVQIPVPSGFEHAQAVPQRLWDYEDSCFLTGAWGADMVQWVQVAGALLGQEVELAMLCDRRADNGYGKPVLSIFEKHRFIEHWDYLSQYRRTHVGAPLSWWKLKQDFPALLDHTNSTAFSLHGAAVKVSVSVAKGMVRTREGDVEMHQAKMKIDLEKRGQGKNKRESR
;
A
#
# COMPACT_ATOMS: atom_id res chain seq x y z
N MET A 1 23.10 12.54 -9.25
CA MET A 1 23.92 11.52 -8.56
C MET A 1 25.35 12.04 -8.42
N ARG A 2 25.91 11.97 -7.21
CA ARG A 2 27.31 12.32 -6.93
C ARG A 2 28.16 11.06 -6.98
N LEU A 3 29.29 11.12 -7.68
CA LEU A 3 30.29 10.05 -7.78
C LEU A 3 31.65 10.59 -7.35
N LEU A 4 32.53 9.69 -6.90
CA LEU A 4 33.91 10.00 -6.56
C LEU A 4 34.81 9.61 -7.74
N ASP A 5 35.69 10.52 -8.17
CA ASP A 5 36.75 10.21 -9.14
C ASP A 5 37.83 9.37 -8.45
N ALA A 6 38.04 8.15 -8.92
CA ALA A 6 38.85 7.14 -8.23
C ALA A 6 40.35 7.50 -8.13
N ALA A 7 40.85 8.35 -9.03
CA ALA A 7 42.25 8.77 -9.03
C ALA A 7 42.48 9.98 -8.11
N SER A 8 41.56 10.94 -8.12
CA SER A 8 41.71 12.22 -7.40
C SER A 8 40.99 12.26 -6.04
N LEU A 9 40.06 11.33 -5.79
CA LEU A 9 39.13 11.35 -4.65
C LEU A 9 38.31 12.65 -4.57
N GLN A 10 38.00 13.25 -5.73
CA GLN A 10 37.15 14.43 -5.81
C GLN A 10 35.74 14.06 -6.27
N PHE A 11 34.73 14.75 -5.72
CA PHE A 11 33.35 14.55 -6.13
C PHE A 11 33.07 15.16 -7.51
N LYS A 12 32.24 14.47 -8.28
CA LYS A 12 31.60 14.99 -9.49
C LYS A 12 30.12 14.66 -9.48
N GLU A 13 29.32 15.63 -9.89
CA GLU A 13 27.87 15.47 -9.97
C GLU A 13 27.45 15.21 -11.42
N PHE A 14 26.55 14.24 -11.57
CA PHE A 14 26.01 13.79 -12.85
C PHE A 14 24.49 13.73 -12.77
N PHE A 15 23.82 14.10 -13.86
CA PHE A 15 22.37 14.13 -13.95
C PHE A 15 21.89 13.05 -14.94
N GLU A 16 20.91 12.25 -14.49
CA GLU A 16 20.17 11.28 -15.31
C GLU A 16 21.00 10.48 -16.32
N ASP A 17 20.87 10.80 -17.61
CA ASP A 17 21.47 10.06 -18.73
C ASP A 17 22.97 10.32 -18.90
N GLN A 18 23.53 11.26 -18.14
CA GLN A 18 24.95 11.61 -18.17
C GLN A 18 25.78 10.84 -17.15
N ILE A 19 25.18 9.88 -16.43
CA ILE A 19 25.89 9.08 -15.43
C ILE A 19 26.87 8.13 -16.15
N PRO A 20 28.19 8.29 -15.97
CA PRO A 20 29.19 7.44 -16.61
C PRO A 20 29.20 6.05 -15.98
N PRO A 21 29.85 5.04 -16.59
CA PRO A 21 30.10 3.76 -15.93
C PRO A 21 30.86 3.96 -14.61
N TYR A 22 30.41 3.29 -13.54
CA TYR A 22 31.01 3.37 -12.21
C TYR A 22 31.02 2.02 -11.50
N ALA A 23 31.93 1.88 -10.53
CA ALA A 23 31.92 0.79 -9.55
C ALA A 23 31.17 1.22 -8.28
N ILE A 24 30.62 0.27 -7.53
CA ILE A 24 29.87 0.56 -6.31
C ILE A 24 30.38 -0.26 -5.12
N LEU A 25 30.50 0.37 -3.95
CA LEU A 25 30.87 -0.33 -2.71
C LEU A 25 29.64 -0.83 -1.96
N SER A 26 29.64 -2.13 -1.64
CA SER A 26 28.73 -2.73 -0.67
C SER A 26 29.51 -3.08 0.60
N HIS A 27 29.13 -2.53 1.74
CA HIS A 27 29.86 -2.74 2.98
C HIS A 27 28.98 -2.58 4.22
N THR A 28 29.49 -3.01 5.37
CA THR A 28 28.90 -2.72 6.68
C THR A 28 29.50 -1.44 7.24
N TRP A 29 28.65 -0.55 7.75
CA TRP A 29 29.10 0.66 8.42
C TRP A 29 29.89 0.28 9.69
N GLY A 30 30.95 1.03 9.97
CA GLY A 30 31.67 0.98 11.24
C GLY A 30 30.84 1.64 12.36
N SER A 31 31.48 1.88 13.51
CA SER A 31 30.97 2.91 14.43
C SER A 31 30.97 4.28 13.71
N SER A 32 30.13 5.22 14.17
CA SER A 32 29.87 6.51 13.49
C SER A 32 31.13 7.31 13.14
N ASP A 33 32.24 7.05 13.84
CA ASP A 33 33.47 7.84 13.76
C ASP A 33 34.55 7.17 12.89
N GLU A 34 34.28 5.97 12.35
CA GLU A 34 35.24 5.20 11.57
C GLU A 34 35.12 5.42 10.07
N ASP A 35 33.93 5.77 9.56
CA ASP A 35 33.66 5.98 8.13
C ASP A 35 33.82 7.44 7.70
N VAL A 36 34.37 7.66 6.51
CA VAL A 36 34.51 9.01 5.94
C VAL A 36 33.16 9.41 5.34
N SER A 37 32.56 10.46 5.88
CA SER A 37 31.28 11.02 5.41
C SER A 37 31.47 12.10 4.35
N PHE A 38 30.37 12.51 3.70
CA PHE A 38 30.39 13.62 2.75
C PHE A 38 30.90 14.92 3.40
N GLN A 39 30.51 15.19 4.64
CA GLN A 39 30.88 16.41 5.36
C GLN A 39 32.36 16.43 5.68
N ASP A 40 32.93 15.29 6.09
CA ASP A 40 34.37 15.16 6.34
C ASP A 40 35.18 15.45 5.08
N MET A 41 34.72 14.93 3.93
CA MET A 41 35.38 15.17 2.66
C MET A 41 35.34 16.63 2.20
N ARG A 42 34.37 17.40 2.68
CA ARG A 42 34.16 18.81 2.30
C ARG A 42 34.87 19.77 3.24
N HIS A 43 34.96 19.44 4.52
CA HIS A 43 35.37 20.37 5.57
C HIS A 43 36.71 20.03 6.23
N GLU A 44 37.18 18.78 6.11
CA GLU A 44 38.43 18.35 6.74
C GLU A 44 39.56 18.21 5.71
N PRO A 45 40.81 18.57 6.06
CA PRO A 45 41.96 18.26 5.25
C PRO A 45 42.18 16.75 5.17
N ARG A 46 42.62 16.27 4.00
CA ARG A 46 42.81 14.84 3.69
C ARG A 46 43.62 14.05 4.71
N ILE A 47 44.58 14.70 5.39
CA ILE A 47 45.42 14.06 6.42
C ILE A 47 44.60 13.50 7.59
N LEU A 48 43.47 14.13 7.94
CA LEU A 48 42.58 13.65 9.01
C LEU A 48 41.78 12.42 8.58
N TRP A 49 41.55 12.23 7.28
CA TRP A 49 40.89 11.01 6.78
C TRP A 49 41.81 9.80 6.94
N GLU A 50 43.12 9.98 6.80
CA GLU A 50 44.12 8.93 7.00
C GLU A 50 44.18 8.46 8.46
N GLU A 51 43.83 9.35 9.41
CA GLU A 51 43.68 9.01 10.83
C GLU A 51 42.46 8.11 11.08
N ARG A 52 41.40 8.24 10.27
CA ARG A 52 40.20 7.37 10.27
C ARG A 52 40.45 6.06 9.50
N ARG A 53 41.57 5.42 9.84
CA ARG A 53 42.23 4.28 9.17
C ARG A 53 41.28 3.28 8.50
N TYR A 54 40.20 2.90 9.18
CA TYR A 54 39.30 1.84 8.72
C TYR A 54 38.38 2.26 7.57
N GLY A 55 37.61 3.35 7.71
CA GLY A 55 36.70 3.82 6.66
C GLY A 55 37.41 4.44 5.47
N TYR A 56 38.49 5.16 5.69
CA TYR A 56 39.32 5.68 4.59
C TYR A 56 39.92 4.54 3.76
N SER A 57 40.36 3.46 4.41
CA SER A 57 40.82 2.25 3.72
C SER A 57 39.74 1.64 2.83
N LYS A 58 38.46 1.65 3.23
CA LYS A 58 37.38 1.13 2.37
C LYS A 58 37.26 1.94 1.08
N MET A 59 37.24 3.26 1.20
CA MET A 59 37.14 4.16 0.05
C MET A 59 38.35 4.01 -0.88
N VAL A 60 39.57 4.02 -0.33
CA VAL A 60 40.81 3.93 -1.13
C VAL A 60 40.91 2.58 -1.85
N ASN A 61 40.61 1.47 -1.16
CA ASN A 61 40.63 0.16 -1.80
C ASN A 61 39.55 0.00 -2.87
N THR A 62 38.36 0.57 -2.64
CA THR A 62 37.30 0.62 -3.67
C THR A 62 37.77 1.38 -4.91
N CYS A 63 38.43 2.54 -4.72
CA CYS A 63 38.99 3.31 -5.83
C CYS A 63 40.09 2.56 -6.56
N ARG A 64 40.99 1.88 -5.83
CA ARG A 64 42.05 1.04 -6.40
C ARG A 64 41.47 -0.06 -7.30
N LEU A 65 40.50 -0.82 -6.79
CA LEU A 65 39.84 -1.88 -7.55
C LEU A 65 39.11 -1.32 -8.78
N ALA A 66 38.43 -0.19 -8.65
CA ALA A 66 37.76 0.46 -9.78
C ALA A 66 38.74 0.82 -10.89
N LEU A 67 39.91 1.37 -10.54
CA LEU A 67 40.95 1.69 -11.53
C LEU A 67 41.52 0.44 -12.20
N GLU A 68 41.68 -0.66 -11.47
CA GLU A 68 42.09 -1.98 -12.02
C GLU A 68 41.05 -2.50 -13.03
N ASP A 69 39.76 -2.31 -12.75
CA ASP A 69 38.65 -2.62 -13.65
C ASP A 69 38.38 -1.53 -14.71
N ARG A 70 39.27 -0.54 -14.82
CA ARG A 70 39.21 0.58 -15.80
C ARG A 70 37.99 1.48 -15.65
N LEU A 71 37.45 1.57 -14.44
CA LEU A 71 36.35 2.45 -14.05
C LEU A 71 36.92 3.70 -13.37
N LYS A 72 36.60 4.87 -13.94
CA LYS A 72 37.07 6.16 -13.43
C LYS A 72 36.33 6.62 -12.18
N TYR A 73 35.10 6.15 -11.99
CA TYR A 73 34.20 6.66 -10.97
C TYR A 73 33.75 5.54 -10.03
N VAL A 74 33.63 5.89 -8.75
CA VAL A 74 33.06 5.01 -7.74
C VAL A 74 31.91 5.68 -7.00
N TRP A 75 30.99 4.86 -6.51
CA TRP A 75 29.96 5.29 -5.58
C TRP A 75 30.11 4.58 -4.24
N VAL A 76 30.15 5.38 -3.17
CA VAL A 76 30.24 4.92 -1.78
C VAL A 76 29.20 5.70 -0.99
N ASP A 77 28.23 5.01 -0.39
CA ASP A 77 27.07 5.63 0.28
C ASP A 77 27.43 6.56 1.44
N THR A 78 28.52 6.28 2.15
CA THR A 78 28.97 7.12 3.28
C THR A 78 29.38 8.52 2.85
N CYS A 79 30.08 8.65 1.72
CA CYS A 79 30.63 9.93 1.26
C CYS A 79 29.94 10.51 0.03
N CYS A 80 29.24 9.71 -0.79
CA CYS A 80 28.54 10.18 -1.98
C CYS A 80 27.11 10.66 -1.70
N ILE A 81 26.60 10.47 -0.48
CA ILE A 81 25.29 10.98 -0.04
C ILE A 81 25.51 12.04 1.04
N ASP A 82 24.95 13.22 0.84
CA ASP A 82 24.84 14.20 1.93
C ASP A 82 23.70 13.80 2.88
N LYS A 83 24.05 13.06 3.94
CA LYS A 83 23.09 12.60 4.95
C LYS A 83 22.52 13.75 5.80
N SER A 84 23.10 14.96 5.73
CA SER A 84 22.55 16.14 6.42
C SER A 84 21.36 16.75 5.68
N SER A 85 21.24 16.49 4.38
CA SER A 85 20.11 16.89 3.56
C SER A 85 19.04 15.81 3.60
N SER A 86 17.93 16.07 4.29
CA SER A 86 16.79 15.14 4.35
C SER A 86 16.21 14.83 2.96
N ALA A 87 16.19 15.82 2.07
CA ALA A 87 15.75 15.65 0.68
C ALA A 87 16.69 14.70 -0.09
N GLU A 88 18.01 14.89 -0.01
CA GLU A 88 18.99 14.03 -0.70
C GLU A 88 18.98 12.61 -0.11
N LEU A 89 18.87 12.48 1.21
CA LEU A 89 18.80 11.19 1.89
C LEU A 89 17.58 10.38 1.43
N THR A 90 16.39 11.00 1.39
CA THR A 90 15.17 10.35 0.91
C THR A 90 15.28 9.99 -0.57
N GLU A 91 15.80 10.87 -1.42
CA GLU A 91 16.01 10.58 -2.84
C GLU A 91 17.01 9.43 -3.04
N ALA A 92 18.11 9.42 -2.26
CA ALA A 92 19.11 8.37 -2.32
C ALA A 92 18.53 7.02 -1.90
N ILE A 93 17.75 6.97 -0.81
CA ILE A 93 17.02 5.76 -0.36
C ILE A 93 16.10 5.25 -1.47
N ASN A 94 15.30 6.13 -2.07
CA ASN A 94 14.37 5.76 -3.14
C ASN A 94 15.08 5.35 -4.44
N SER A 95 16.35 5.70 -4.60
CA SER A 95 17.16 5.41 -5.79
C SER A 95 18.21 4.32 -5.58
N MET A 96 18.33 3.73 -4.38
CA MET A 96 19.41 2.78 -4.05
C MET A 96 19.44 1.59 -5.01
N PHE A 97 18.31 0.91 -5.21
CA PHE A 97 18.27 -0.26 -6.11
C PHE A 97 18.78 0.08 -7.51
N ARG A 98 18.31 1.19 -8.08
CA ARG A 98 18.73 1.66 -9.41
C ARG A 98 20.22 1.99 -9.47
N ARG A 99 20.80 2.51 -8.38
CA ARG A 99 22.25 2.77 -8.30
C ARG A 99 23.07 1.48 -8.28
N TYR A 100 22.57 0.42 -7.66
CA TYR A 100 23.23 -0.89 -7.72
C TYR A 100 23.03 -1.55 -9.08
N GLU A 101 21.82 -1.51 -9.65
CA GLU A 101 21.49 -2.08 -10.96
C GLU A 101 22.32 -1.48 -12.10
N LYS A 102 22.58 -0.16 -12.07
CA LYS A 102 23.36 0.55 -13.11
C LYS A 102 24.88 0.49 -12.91
N ALA A 103 25.36 0.02 -11.76
CA ALA A 103 26.80 -0.13 -11.53
C ALA A 103 27.36 -1.23 -12.44
N GLN A 104 28.59 -1.05 -12.92
CA GLN A 104 29.26 -2.06 -13.74
C GLN A 104 29.73 -3.25 -12.91
N ILE A 105 30.19 -2.97 -11.69
CA ILE A 105 30.64 -3.97 -10.73
C ILE A 105 30.39 -3.47 -9.32
N CYS A 106 30.10 -4.39 -8.41
CA CYS A 106 30.10 -4.13 -6.99
C CYS A 106 31.20 -4.87 -6.27
N TYR A 107 31.93 -4.13 -5.44
CA TYR A 107 32.86 -4.71 -4.50
C TYR A 107 32.16 -4.87 -3.16
N VAL A 108 32.02 -6.12 -2.71
CA VAL A 108 31.44 -6.45 -1.41
C VAL A 108 32.58 -6.62 -0.40
N HIS A 109 32.71 -5.70 0.55
CA HIS A 109 33.71 -5.79 1.60
C HIS A 109 33.14 -6.40 2.88
N LEU A 110 33.60 -7.61 3.20
CA LEU A 110 33.19 -8.41 4.35
C LEU A 110 34.12 -8.11 5.54
N ALA A 111 33.84 -7.00 6.22
CA ALA A 111 34.61 -6.44 7.34
C ALA A 111 35.01 -7.44 8.45
N ASP A 112 34.16 -8.44 8.69
CA ASP A 112 34.22 -9.42 9.76
C ASP A 112 34.60 -10.83 9.29
N VAL A 113 34.92 -10.99 8.00
CA VAL A 113 35.43 -12.25 7.46
C VAL A 113 36.96 -12.20 7.44
N SER A 114 37.58 -13.14 8.14
CA SER A 114 39.04 -13.27 8.19
C SER A 114 39.59 -13.94 6.92
N PRO A 115 40.81 -13.59 6.44
CA PRO A 115 41.45 -14.28 5.32
C PRO A 115 41.65 -15.79 5.53
N GLN A 116 41.81 -16.23 6.78
CA GLN A 116 42.03 -17.64 7.11
C GLN A 116 40.74 -18.45 7.23
N MET A 117 39.58 -17.80 7.37
CA MET A 117 38.28 -18.46 7.46
C MET A 117 37.80 -18.85 6.07
N SER A 118 37.07 -19.96 5.92
CA SER A 118 36.40 -20.27 4.64
C SER A 118 35.39 -19.16 4.30
N LEU A 119 35.13 -18.93 3.00
CA LEU A 119 34.16 -17.90 2.62
C LEU A 119 32.74 -18.27 3.05
N GLU A 120 32.40 -19.55 3.01
CA GLU A 120 31.10 -20.07 3.42
C GLU A 120 30.84 -19.83 4.92
N ASP A 121 31.78 -20.20 5.78
CA ASP A 121 31.64 -20.01 7.23
C ASP A 121 31.66 -18.52 7.61
N GLY A 122 32.46 -17.74 6.89
CA GLY A 122 32.48 -16.28 7.02
C GLY A 122 31.15 -15.67 6.65
N LEU A 123 30.55 -16.06 5.53
CA LEU A 123 29.25 -15.55 5.10
C LEU A 123 28.11 -15.95 6.04
N LYS A 124 28.14 -17.15 6.63
CA LYS A 124 27.11 -17.60 7.61
C LYS A 124 26.99 -16.70 8.84
N SER A 125 28.10 -16.08 9.24
CA SER A 125 28.20 -15.33 10.50
C SER A 125 28.44 -13.83 10.31
N CYS A 126 28.70 -13.36 9.09
CA CYS A 126 29.02 -11.95 8.86
C CYS A 126 27.80 -11.04 8.99
N ARG A 127 28.04 -9.82 9.49
CA ARG A 127 27.05 -8.74 9.57
C ARG A 127 26.53 -8.34 8.21
N TRP A 128 27.33 -8.55 7.16
CA TRP A 128 26.89 -8.25 5.81
C TRP A 128 25.74 -9.16 5.39
N ILE A 129 25.74 -10.48 5.65
CA ILE A 129 24.61 -11.31 5.19
C ILE A 129 23.30 -10.99 5.94
N THR A 130 23.40 -10.52 7.18
CA THR A 130 22.28 -10.31 8.10
C THR A 130 21.71 -8.89 8.09
N ARG A 131 22.32 -7.94 7.37
CA ARG A 131 21.81 -6.56 7.24
C ARG A 131 20.79 -6.46 6.10
N GLY A 132 19.96 -5.41 6.15
CA GLY A 132 18.79 -5.36 5.25
C GLY A 132 18.95 -4.89 3.86
N TRP A 133 20.05 -4.18 3.63
CA TRP A 133 20.39 -3.78 2.29
C TRP A 133 20.98 -4.95 1.51
N THR A 134 21.38 -6.05 2.18
CA THR A 134 22.05 -7.14 1.50
C THR A 134 21.20 -7.85 0.48
N LEU A 135 19.94 -8.19 0.80
CA LEU A 135 19.05 -8.80 -0.17
C LEU A 135 18.86 -7.89 -1.39
N GLN A 136 18.66 -6.61 -1.11
CA GLN A 136 18.43 -5.55 -2.09
C GLN A 136 19.59 -5.39 -3.07
N GLU A 137 20.80 -5.31 -2.51
CA GLU A 137 22.03 -5.14 -3.27
C GLU A 137 22.36 -6.44 -4.01
N LEU A 138 22.23 -7.60 -3.37
CA LEU A 138 22.49 -8.90 -3.97
C LEU A 138 21.59 -9.17 -5.20
N MET A 139 20.33 -8.73 -5.19
CA MET A 139 19.43 -8.90 -6.33
C MET A 139 19.65 -7.86 -7.43
N ALA A 140 19.93 -6.60 -7.08
CA ALA A 140 20.18 -5.53 -8.04
C ALA A 140 21.46 -5.73 -8.86
N LEU A 141 22.48 -6.33 -8.24
CA LEU A 141 23.83 -6.39 -8.80
C LEU A 141 24.02 -7.56 -9.76
N ARG A 142 24.41 -7.26 -11.01
CA ARG A 142 24.78 -8.26 -12.02
C ARG A 142 26.12 -8.92 -11.69
N GLU A 143 27.15 -8.11 -11.49
CA GLU A 143 28.51 -8.55 -11.17
C GLU A 143 28.88 -8.09 -9.75
N CYS A 144 29.20 -9.04 -8.85
CA CYS A 144 29.78 -8.73 -7.55
C CYS A 144 31.00 -9.58 -7.28
N ASP A 145 32.05 -8.92 -6.81
CA ASP A 145 33.26 -9.55 -6.32
C ASP A 145 33.34 -9.34 -4.80
N PHE A 146 33.54 -10.45 -4.07
CA PHE A 146 33.59 -10.48 -2.61
C PHE A 146 35.03 -10.39 -2.13
N PHE A 147 35.25 -9.56 -1.13
CA PHE A 147 36.54 -9.32 -0.50
C PHE A 147 36.43 -9.49 1.01
N ASP A 148 37.46 -10.07 1.62
CA ASP A 148 37.53 -10.20 3.07
C ASP A 148 38.00 -8.92 3.76
N SER A 149 38.14 -8.97 5.09
CA SER A 149 38.58 -7.85 5.93
C SER A 149 39.96 -7.26 5.59
N LYS A 150 40.76 -7.95 4.76
CA LYS A 150 42.06 -7.49 4.26
C LYS A 150 42.04 -7.14 2.78
N TRP A 151 40.86 -7.01 2.17
CA TRP A 151 40.67 -6.76 0.75
C TRP A 151 41.25 -7.87 -0.15
N THR A 152 41.34 -9.10 0.37
CA THR A 152 41.72 -10.26 -0.43
C THR A 152 40.49 -10.74 -1.18
N TYR A 153 40.61 -10.97 -2.49
CA TYR A 153 39.52 -11.50 -3.31
C TYR A 153 39.14 -12.92 -2.85
N ARG A 154 37.84 -13.13 -2.66
CA ARG A 154 37.28 -14.39 -2.13
C ARG A 154 36.42 -15.13 -3.13
N GLY A 155 35.77 -14.43 -4.05
CA GLY A 155 34.95 -15.07 -5.06
C GLY A 155 34.01 -14.09 -5.75
N ARG A 156 33.38 -14.60 -6.82
CA ARG A 156 32.41 -13.87 -7.62
C ARG A 156 31.01 -14.43 -7.37
N LYS A 157 30.03 -13.55 -7.27
CA LYS A 157 28.62 -13.91 -7.03
C LYS A 157 28.11 -15.03 -7.93
N THR A 158 28.33 -14.95 -9.24
CA THR A 158 27.82 -15.93 -10.22
C THR A 158 28.35 -17.34 -9.99
N ARG A 159 29.60 -17.48 -9.52
CA ARG A 159 30.21 -18.78 -9.17
C ARG A 159 29.81 -19.30 -7.79
N MET A 160 29.17 -18.45 -7.00
CA MET A 160 28.75 -18.74 -5.63
C MET A 160 27.23 -18.75 -5.49
N ALA A 161 26.49 -18.75 -6.60
CA ALA A 161 25.05 -18.57 -6.61
C ALA A 161 24.33 -19.62 -5.74
N ASP A 162 24.74 -20.89 -5.78
CA ASP A 162 24.15 -21.96 -4.98
C ASP A 162 24.41 -21.77 -3.48
N MET A 163 25.65 -21.48 -3.09
CA MET A 163 26.00 -21.18 -1.70
C MET A 163 25.23 -19.97 -1.17
N LEU A 164 25.18 -18.89 -1.96
CA LEU A 164 24.41 -17.69 -1.59
C LEU A 164 22.91 -17.99 -1.53
N ALA A 165 22.40 -18.88 -2.37
CA ALA A 165 21.00 -19.31 -2.35
C ALA A 165 20.65 -20.08 -1.07
N GLU A 166 21.53 -20.95 -0.61
CA GLU A 166 21.33 -21.65 0.67
C GLU A 166 21.30 -20.69 1.86
N LEU A 167 22.19 -19.69 1.87
CA LEU A 167 22.30 -18.72 2.95
C LEU A 167 21.18 -17.68 2.96
N THR A 168 20.78 -17.20 1.79
CA THR A 168 19.81 -16.10 1.65
C THR A 168 18.40 -16.56 1.32
N ARG A 169 18.23 -17.84 0.98
CA ARG A 169 17.00 -18.44 0.42
C ARG A 169 16.53 -17.81 -0.89
N VAL A 170 17.37 -17.01 -1.55
CA VAL A 170 17.12 -16.48 -2.89
C VAL A 170 17.53 -17.53 -3.92
N PRO A 171 16.68 -17.93 -4.88
CA PRO A 171 17.03 -18.97 -5.85
C PRO A 171 18.35 -18.67 -6.61
N ALA A 172 19.22 -19.67 -6.77
CA ALA A 172 20.53 -19.52 -7.43
C ALA A 172 20.42 -18.93 -8.85
N LEU A 173 19.40 -19.33 -9.60
CA LEU A 173 19.06 -18.80 -10.93
C LEU A 173 18.78 -17.28 -10.95
N VAL A 174 18.30 -16.70 -9.85
CA VAL A 174 18.12 -15.25 -9.70
C VAL A 174 19.47 -14.58 -9.41
N LEU A 175 20.29 -15.21 -8.56
CA LEU A 175 21.60 -14.69 -8.18
C LEU A 175 22.61 -14.72 -9.34
N ALA A 176 22.53 -15.75 -10.19
CA ALA A 176 23.36 -15.94 -11.37
C ALA A 176 22.96 -15.04 -12.56
N HIS A 177 21.83 -14.33 -12.48
CA HIS A 177 21.28 -13.52 -13.60
C HIS A 177 21.05 -14.32 -14.89
N GLU A 178 20.91 -15.64 -14.82
CA GLU A 178 20.73 -16.54 -15.97
C GLU A 178 19.30 -16.56 -16.53
N LYS A 179 18.33 -16.15 -15.71
CA LYS A 179 17.05 -15.63 -16.21
C LYS A 179 17.02 -14.15 -15.94
N LEU A 180 16.74 -13.35 -16.97
CA LEU A 180 16.19 -12.02 -16.76
C LEU A 180 14.98 -12.20 -15.87
N LEU A 181 15.08 -11.81 -14.60
CA LEU A 181 13.91 -11.52 -13.81
C LEU A 181 13.07 -10.58 -14.69
N PRO A 182 11.81 -10.92 -15.05
CA PRO A 182 10.93 -9.88 -15.55
C PRO A 182 11.00 -8.75 -14.53
N PRO A 183 11.16 -7.50 -14.98
CA PRO A 183 11.48 -6.43 -14.07
C PRO A 183 10.38 -6.35 -13.02
N ARG A 184 10.80 -6.24 -11.77
CA ARG A 184 10.04 -5.64 -10.67
C ARG A 184 9.10 -6.60 -9.89
N ARG A 185 9.55 -7.11 -8.74
CA ARG A 185 8.66 -7.46 -7.62
C ARG A 185 9.04 -6.69 -6.35
N GLU A 186 10.28 -6.76 -5.87
CA GLU A 186 10.73 -5.82 -4.82
C GLU A 186 10.89 -4.39 -5.34
N GLU A 187 11.17 -4.20 -6.63
CA GLU A 187 11.24 -2.87 -7.25
C GLU A 187 9.87 -2.20 -7.37
N ILE A 188 8.78 -2.99 -7.45
CA ILE A 188 7.41 -2.47 -7.33
C ILE A 188 7.24 -1.93 -5.92
N ILE A 189 7.61 -2.71 -4.90
CA ILE A 189 7.48 -2.31 -3.49
C ILE A 189 8.27 -1.03 -3.14
N ARG A 190 9.37 -0.76 -3.86
CA ARG A 190 10.17 0.46 -3.68
C ARG A 190 9.65 1.68 -4.43
N ARG A 191 8.93 1.46 -5.52
CA ARG A 191 8.48 2.53 -6.43
C ARG A 191 7.02 2.87 -6.27
N THR A 192 6.26 2.00 -5.62
CA THR A 192 4.83 2.20 -5.39
C THR A 192 4.42 1.65 -4.03
N SER A 193 3.48 2.34 -3.39
CA SER A 193 2.77 1.91 -2.19
C SER A 193 1.49 1.13 -2.53
N ASP A 194 1.42 0.55 -3.73
CA ASP A 194 0.27 -0.24 -4.19
C ASP A 194 0.26 -1.62 -3.51
N ALA A 195 -0.69 -1.80 -2.60
CA ALA A 195 -0.85 -3.02 -1.82
C ALA A 195 -1.35 -4.22 -2.64
N THR A 196 -1.83 -4.02 -3.88
CA THR A 196 -2.31 -5.12 -4.75
C THR A 196 -1.24 -6.17 -5.04
N ILE A 197 0.03 -5.83 -4.89
CA ILE A 197 1.15 -6.77 -5.01
C ILE A 197 1.09 -7.93 -3.99
N PHE A 198 0.41 -7.74 -2.86
CA PHE A 198 0.24 -8.77 -1.83
C PHE A 198 -1.05 -9.57 -2.01
N ALA A 199 -1.88 -9.24 -3.00
CA ALA A 199 -3.19 -9.85 -3.19
C ALA A 199 -3.14 -10.93 -4.28
N TRP A 200 -2.68 -12.11 -3.88
CA TRP A 200 -2.56 -13.32 -4.69
C TRP A 200 -2.97 -14.55 -3.87
N ASP A 201 -3.25 -15.66 -4.56
CA ASP A 201 -3.74 -16.91 -3.97
C ASP A 201 -2.72 -18.04 -4.25
N PRO A 202 -2.25 -18.79 -3.23
CA PRO A 202 -1.40 -19.96 -3.44
C PRO A 202 -2.22 -21.08 -4.09
N LYS A 203 -2.22 -21.08 -5.42
CA LYS A 203 -2.64 -22.26 -6.19
C LYS A 203 -1.61 -23.35 -5.97
N ASP A 204 -2.11 -24.55 -5.66
CA ASP A 204 -1.39 -25.76 -5.27
C ASP A 204 -1.26 -25.90 -3.75
N GLY A 205 -1.89 -26.95 -3.20
CA GLY A 205 -2.00 -27.26 -1.77
C GLY A 205 -0.69 -27.55 -1.04
N ALA A 206 0.26 -26.62 -1.13
CA ALA A 206 1.51 -26.62 -0.41
C ALA A 206 1.33 -25.92 0.93
N VAL A 207 1.23 -26.76 1.97
CA VAL A 207 1.88 -26.68 3.29
C VAL A 207 2.03 -25.28 3.89
N ASP A 208 1.35 -25.03 5.01
CA ASP A 208 1.50 -24.10 6.15
C ASP A 208 2.39 -22.82 6.09
N VAL A 209 3.32 -22.66 5.16
CA VAL A 209 4.24 -21.52 5.01
C VAL A 209 4.42 -21.17 3.53
N VAL A 210 3.82 -20.06 3.10
CA VAL A 210 4.06 -19.42 1.80
C VAL A 210 4.77 -18.09 1.97
N GLY A 211 5.57 -17.69 0.97
CA GLY A 211 6.21 -16.37 0.95
C GLY A 211 5.18 -15.24 0.90
N ILE A 212 5.58 -14.00 1.20
CA ILE A 212 4.66 -12.83 1.18
C ILE A 212 4.33 -12.36 -0.26
N LEU A 213 5.19 -12.67 -1.23
CA LEU A 213 5.04 -12.29 -2.63
C LEU A 213 4.63 -13.50 -3.47
N ALA A 214 3.78 -13.26 -4.46
CA ALA A 214 3.31 -14.27 -5.39
C ALA A 214 4.50 -14.99 -6.05
N PRO A 215 4.52 -16.33 -6.09
CA PRO A 215 5.59 -17.07 -6.76
C PRO A 215 5.53 -16.84 -8.27
N THR A 216 4.33 -16.71 -8.85
CA THR A 216 4.14 -16.45 -10.29
C THR A 216 2.98 -15.48 -10.55
N PRO A 217 2.92 -14.81 -11.72
CA PRO A 217 1.74 -14.02 -12.10
C PRO A 217 0.43 -14.82 -12.13
N ALA A 218 0.50 -16.14 -12.38
CA ALA A 218 -0.67 -17.02 -12.36
C ALA A 218 -1.31 -17.12 -10.96
N SER A 219 -0.57 -16.82 -9.89
CA SER A 219 -1.11 -16.74 -8.53
C SER A 219 -2.11 -15.58 -8.35
N PHE A 220 -2.14 -14.61 -9.26
CA PHE A 220 -3.14 -13.54 -9.28
C PHE A 220 -4.39 -13.88 -10.11
N GLU A 221 -4.49 -15.09 -10.66
CA GLU A 221 -5.59 -15.47 -11.55
C GLU A 221 -6.97 -15.35 -10.86
N ASN A 222 -7.02 -15.56 -9.54
CA ASN A 222 -8.23 -15.45 -8.72
C ASN A 222 -8.41 -14.04 -8.09
N THR A 223 -7.54 -13.07 -8.37
CA THR A 223 -7.52 -11.77 -7.69
C THR A 223 -8.04 -10.62 -8.55
N GLN A 224 -8.89 -10.97 -9.52
CA GLN A 224 -9.53 -10.05 -10.46
C GLN A 224 -10.62 -9.16 -9.82
N ALA A 225 -10.98 -9.42 -8.57
CA ALA A 225 -12.03 -8.72 -7.82
C ALA A 225 -11.49 -7.78 -6.72
N LEU A 226 -10.23 -7.35 -6.80
CA LEU A 226 -9.65 -6.39 -5.87
C LEU A 226 -10.27 -5.01 -6.06
N LEU A 227 -10.78 -4.43 -4.96
CA LEU A 227 -11.35 -3.09 -4.93
C LEU A 227 -10.45 -2.16 -4.13
N HIS A 228 -10.18 -0.98 -4.68
CA HIS A 228 -9.43 0.07 -4.00
C HIS A 228 -10.35 0.75 -2.97
N THR A 229 -10.08 0.59 -1.67
CA THR A 229 -10.86 1.25 -0.62
C THR A 229 -10.46 2.72 -0.51
N THR A 230 -11.31 3.64 -0.96
CA THR A 230 -11.09 5.09 -0.81
C THR A 230 -11.50 5.56 0.59
N GLY A 231 -10.69 6.41 1.22
CA GLY A 231 -10.96 6.99 2.56
C GLY A 231 -10.00 6.56 3.68
N PHE A 232 -9.00 5.74 3.36
CA PHE A 232 -7.86 5.46 4.23
C PHE A 232 -6.61 6.17 3.68
N GLN A 233 -5.70 6.57 4.57
CA GLN A 233 -4.38 7.04 4.12
C GLN A 233 -3.68 5.90 3.36
N PRO A 234 -2.89 6.21 2.32
CA PRO A 234 -2.19 5.19 1.55
C PRO A 234 -1.43 4.25 2.48
N THR A 235 -1.59 2.95 2.26
CA THR A 235 -0.86 1.89 2.98
C THR A 235 0.64 2.10 2.76
N GLU A 236 1.33 2.72 3.71
CA GLU A 236 2.79 2.79 3.65
C GLU A 236 3.37 1.44 4.08
N PHE A 237 3.97 0.77 3.11
CA PHE A 237 4.84 -0.35 3.34
C PHE A 237 6.26 -0.01 2.88
N ALA A 238 7.25 -0.51 3.61
CA ALA A 238 8.66 -0.29 3.32
C ALA A 238 9.41 -1.62 3.37
N LEU A 239 10.34 -1.80 2.45
CA LEU A 239 11.27 -2.92 2.50
C LEU A 239 12.34 -2.62 3.55
N THR A 240 12.35 -3.36 4.64
CA THR A 240 13.34 -3.22 5.73
C THR A 240 14.31 -4.38 5.75
N ASN A 241 15.28 -4.31 6.66
CA ASN A 241 16.22 -5.39 6.90
C ASN A 241 15.65 -6.66 7.51
N LYS A 242 14.46 -6.57 8.08
CA LYS A 242 13.77 -7.70 8.69
C LYS A 242 12.66 -8.25 7.78
N GLY A 243 12.53 -7.71 6.57
CA GLY A 243 11.44 -8.01 5.63
C GLY A 243 10.56 -6.80 5.35
N VAL A 244 9.36 -7.04 4.82
CA VAL A 244 8.37 -5.99 4.54
C VAL A 244 7.78 -5.47 5.85
N LYS A 245 7.93 -4.18 6.13
CA LYS A 245 7.27 -3.49 7.24
C LYS A 245 6.03 -2.79 6.71
N ILE A 246 4.86 -3.16 7.21
CA ILE A 246 3.59 -2.52 6.87
C ILE A 246 3.16 -1.71 8.10
N VAL A 247 3.10 -0.38 7.98
CA VAL A 247 2.79 0.52 9.11
C VAL A 247 1.29 0.51 9.41
N HIS A 248 0.48 0.48 8.35
CA HIS A 248 -0.97 0.37 8.41
C HIS A 248 -1.43 -0.73 7.44
N ALA A 249 -1.63 -1.95 7.93
CA ALA A 249 -2.12 -3.04 7.11
C ALA A 249 -3.63 -2.87 6.87
N HIS A 250 -3.99 -2.24 5.75
CA HIS A 250 -5.35 -2.36 5.24
C HIS A 250 -5.46 -3.72 4.57
N VAL A 251 -6.25 -4.60 5.18
CA VAL A 251 -6.58 -5.90 4.58
C VAL A 251 -7.33 -5.60 3.27
N LEU A 252 -6.67 -5.82 2.13
CA LEU A 252 -7.36 -6.00 0.86
C LEU A 252 -8.27 -7.21 1.06
N SER A 253 -9.52 -6.97 1.42
CA SER A 253 -10.43 -8.08 1.65
C SER A 253 -10.63 -8.75 0.31
N MET A 254 -10.12 -9.98 0.14
CA MET A 254 -10.69 -10.91 -0.84
C MET A 254 -12.16 -11.02 -0.48
N ILE A 255 -13.02 -10.41 -1.28
CA ILE A 255 -14.48 -10.43 -1.09
C ILE A 255 -15.02 -11.76 -1.61
N LEU A 256 -14.41 -12.89 -1.28
CA LEU A 256 -14.94 -14.18 -1.74
C LEU A 256 -16.02 -14.73 -0.80
N ASP A 257 -16.09 -14.30 0.47
CA ASP A 257 -17.15 -14.73 1.40
C ASP A 257 -17.90 -13.60 2.15
N SER A 258 -17.44 -12.34 2.06
CA SER A 258 -18.03 -11.24 2.84
C SER A 258 -19.20 -10.50 2.18
N ARG A 259 -19.64 -10.90 0.97
CA ARG A 259 -20.82 -10.35 0.27
C ARG A 259 -22.15 -11.00 0.66
N LYS A 260 -22.15 -12.27 1.09
CA LYS A 260 -23.37 -12.99 1.50
C LYS A 260 -24.23 -12.23 2.53
N PRO A 261 -23.65 -11.51 3.51
CA PRO A 261 -24.44 -10.77 4.46
C PRO A 261 -24.62 -9.28 4.06
N ALA A 262 -24.21 -8.82 2.88
CA ALA A 262 -24.32 -7.41 2.49
C ALA A 262 -25.76 -6.99 2.13
N VAL A 263 -26.06 -5.69 2.27
CA VAL A 263 -27.29 -5.08 1.75
C VAL A 263 -26.92 -4.16 0.59
N GLN A 264 -27.45 -4.45 -0.60
CA GLN A 264 -27.35 -3.56 -1.76
C GLN A 264 -28.35 -2.41 -1.58
N ILE A 265 -27.85 -1.18 -1.69
CA ILE A 265 -28.66 0.04 -1.75
C ILE A 265 -28.53 0.57 -3.18
N PRO A 266 -29.52 0.33 -4.06
CA PRO A 266 -29.48 0.89 -5.41
C PRO A 266 -29.74 2.39 -5.37
N VAL A 267 -29.17 3.09 -6.34
CA VAL A 267 -29.40 4.52 -6.56
C VAL A 267 -30.69 4.69 -7.38
N PRO A 268 -31.73 5.39 -6.87
CA PRO A 268 -32.88 5.75 -7.67
C PRO A 268 -32.50 6.67 -8.85
N SER A 269 -33.22 6.60 -9.96
CA SER A 269 -33.02 7.55 -11.07
C SER A 269 -33.10 9.00 -10.59
N GLY A 270 -32.08 9.80 -10.92
CA GLY A 270 -31.99 11.21 -10.51
C GLY A 270 -31.32 11.44 -9.15
N PHE A 271 -30.84 10.39 -8.49
CA PHE A 271 -30.01 10.45 -7.29
C PHE A 271 -28.60 9.92 -7.59
N GLU A 272 -27.70 10.13 -6.63
CA GLU A 272 -26.36 9.60 -6.53
C GLU A 272 -26.05 9.25 -5.06
N HIS A 273 -25.09 8.35 -4.84
CA HIS A 273 -24.59 8.07 -3.50
C HIS A 273 -23.67 9.21 -3.04
N ALA A 274 -24.14 10.01 -2.08
CA ALA A 274 -23.35 11.11 -1.53
C ALA A 274 -22.31 10.62 -0.51
N GLN A 275 -22.71 9.73 0.42
CA GLN A 275 -21.85 9.21 1.49
C GLN A 275 -22.39 7.86 2.01
N ALA A 276 -21.54 6.96 2.54
CA ALA A 276 -22.00 5.76 3.25
C ALA A 276 -20.97 5.23 4.25
N VAL A 277 -21.41 4.49 5.27
CA VAL A 277 -20.57 3.89 6.32
C VAL A 277 -21.18 2.60 6.87
N PRO A 278 -20.40 1.53 7.03
CA PRO A 278 -19.22 1.21 6.25
C PRO A 278 -19.62 1.01 4.78
N GLN A 279 -18.85 1.60 3.88
CA GLN A 279 -19.14 1.58 2.45
C GLN A 279 -18.22 0.58 1.76
N ARG A 280 -18.82 -0.31 0.96
CA ARG A 280 -18.15 -0.91 -0.18
C ARG A 280 -18.90 -0.44 -1.43
N LEU A 281 -18.26 0.44 -2.18
CA LEU A 281 -18.66 0.74 -3.54
C LEU A 281 -18.05 -0.31 -4.46
N TRP A 282 -18.52 -0.38 -5.71
CA TRP A 282 -17.96 -1.13 -6.84
C TRP A 282 -18.56 -2.53 -7.09
N ASP A 283 -19.69 -2.51 -7.80
CA ASP A 283 -19.93 -3.36 -8.96
C ASP A 283 -20.09 -2.47 -10.22
N TYR A 284 -20.38 -3.05 -11.39
CA TYR A 284 -20.58 -2.28 -12.62
C TYR A 284 -21.91 -1.51 -12.66
N GLU A 285 -22.75 -1.64 -11.62
CA GLU A 285 -24.05 -0.98 -11.49
C GLU A 285 -23.99 0.24 -10.54
N ASP A 286 -22.79 0.65 -10.11
CA ASP A 286 -22.54 1.78 -9.20
C ASP A 286 -23.36 1.71 -7.89
N SER A 287 -23.61 0.49 -7.42
CA SER A 287 -24.41 0.24 -6.22
C SER A 287 -23.60 0.35 -4.94
N CYS A 288 -24.20 0.90 -3.88
CA CYS A 288 -23.61 0.90 -2.54
C CYS A 288 -23.96 -0.38 -1.78
N PHE A 289 -22.94 -1.04 -1.21
CA PHE A 289 -23.13 -2.20 -0.34
C PHE A 289 -22.73 -1.87 1.09
N LEU A 290 -23.66 -2.09 2.03
CA LEU A 290 -23.39 -1.94 3.46
C LEU A 290 -22.91 -3.28 4.06
N THR A 291 -21.66 -3.32 4.50
CA THR A 291 -20.99 -4.55 5.00
C THR A 291 -20.45 -4.36 6.42
N GLY A 292 -20.81 -5.21 7.39
CA GLY A 292 -20.27 -5.14 8.76
C GLY A 292 -19.73 -6.47 9.27
N ALA A 293 -18.89 -6.43 10.31
CA ALA A 293 -18.55 -7.62 11.09
C ALA A 293 -19.84 -8.23 11.68
N TRP A 294 -19.89 -9.56 11.73
CA TRP A 294 -21.10 -10.30 12.10
C TRP A 294 -21.48 -9.98 13.55
N GLY A 295 -22.74 -9.59 13.78
CA GLY A 295 -23.22 -9.23 15.12
C GLY A 295 -22.60 -7.97 15.72
N ALA A 296 -21.84 -7.16 14.96
CA ALA A 296 -21.28 -5.91 15.47
C ALA A 296 -22.40 -4.91 15.80
N ASP A 297 -22.43 -4.42 17.03
CA ASP A 297 -23.28 -3.31 17.45
C ASP A 297 -22.74 -2.00 16.88
N MET A 298 -22.93 -1.82 15.57
CA MET A 298 -22.44 -0.68 14.79
C MET A 298 -23.58 -0.10 13.97
N VAL A 299 -23.74 1.22 14.05
CA VAL A 299 -24.64 1.99 13.18
C VAL A 299 -24.06 2.03 11.77
N GLN A 300 -24.85 1.56 10.81
CA GLN A 300 -24.54 1.66 9.38
C GLN A 300 -25.49 2.63 8.72
N TRP A 301 -25.02 3.41 7.76
CA TRP A 301 -25.83 4.42 7.09
C TRP A 301 -25.38 4.72 5.67
N VAL A 302 -26.29 5.28 4.89
CA VAL A 302 -26.06 5.78 3.52
C VAL A 302 -26.80 7.08 3.34
N GLN A 303 -26.16 8.02 2.64
CA GLN A 303 -26.72 9.27 2.17
C GLN A 303 -26.85 9.19 0.65
N VAL A 304 -28.03 9.51 0.13
CA VAL A 304 -28.26 9.73 -1.29
C VAL A 304 -28.65 11.18 -1.52
N ALA A 305 -28.07 11.80 -2.53
CA ALA A 305 -28.37 13.16 -2.94
C ALA A 305 -28.89 13.15 -4.37
N GLY A 306 -29.79 14.05 -4.73
CA GLY A 306 -30.36 14.04 -6.08
C GLY A 306 -31.27 15.23 -6.33
N ALA A 307 -31.79 15.32 -7.55
CA ALA A 307 -32.72 16.36 -7.94
C ALA A 307 -34.15 15.79 -8.05
N LEU A 308 -35.07 16.32 -7.25
CA LEU A 308 -36.51 16.06 -7.38
C LEU A 308 -37.24 17.37 -7.66
N LEU A 309 -38.02 17.39 -8.74
CA LEU A 309 -38.78 18.59 -9.17
C LEU A 309 -37.89 19.85 -9.31
N GLY A 310 -36.61 19.67 -9.65
CA GLY A 310 -35.66 20.77 -9.81
C GLY A 310 -35.03 21.30 -8.51
N GLN A 311 -35.29 20.68 -7.35
CA GLN A 311 -34.62 20.98 -6.09
C GLN A 311 -33.66 19.86 -5.69
N GLU A 312 -32.54 20.24 -5.10
CA GLU A 312 -31.64 19.29 -4.43
C GLU A 312 -32.33 18.70 -3.19
N VAL A 313 -32.24 17.38 -3.07
CA VAL A 313 -32.80 16.62 -1.96
C VAL A 313 -31.72 15.68 -1.46
N GLU A 314 -31.40 15.79 -0.17
CA GLU A 314 -30.53 14.86 0.52
C GLU A 314 -31.36 13.95 1.44
N LEU A 315 -31.30 12.64 1.17
CA LEU A 315 -31.93 11.62 2.00
C LEU A 315 -30.85 10.81 2.72
N ALA A 316 -31.13 10.47 3.96
CA ALA A 316 -30.29 9.67 4.81
C ALA A 316 -31.03 8.39 5.20
N MET A 317 -30.30 7.28 5.24
CA MET A 317 -30.81 5.99 5.63
C MET A 317 -29.93 5.36 6.69
N LEU A 318 -30.55 4.77 7.71
CA LEU A 318 -29.88 3.93 8.70
C LEU A 318 -30.20 2.46 8.42
N CYS A 319 -29.22 1.59 8.58
CA CYS A 319 -29.33 0.16 8.33
C CYS A 319 -29.01 -0.63 9.60
N ASP A 320 -30.04 -1.17 10.25
CA ASP A 320 -29.91 -2.06 11.39
C ASP A 320 -29.88 -3.52 10.93
N ARG A 321 -28.86 -4.23 11.38
CA ARG A 321 -28.55 -5.61 11.00
C ARG A 321 -28.49 -6.56 12.18
N ARG A 322 -28.90 -6.12 13.37
CA ARG A 322 -28.80 -6.89 14.61
C ARG A 322 -29.85 -8.00 14.74
N ALA A 323 -30.77 -8.14 13.77
CA ALA A 323 -31.77 -9.20 13.77
C ALA A 323 -31.13 -10.60 13.59
N ASP A 324 -31.60 -11.59 14.37
CA ASP A 324 -31.24 -13.02 14.33
C ASP A 324 -29.74 -13.32 14.16
N ASN A 325 -28.90 -12.92 15.12
CA ASN A 325 -27.44 -13.17 15.11
C ASN A 325 -26.72 -12.69 13.83
N GLY A 326 -27.28 -11.69 13.14
CA GLY A 326 -26.71 -11.11 11.91
C GLY A 326 -27.18 -11.76 10.60
N TYR A 327 -28.12 -12.70 10.66
CA TYR A 327 -28.74 -13.38 9.51
C TYR A 327 -30.20 -12.98 9.26
N GLY A 328 -30.78 -12.20 10.16
CA GLY A 328 -32.14 -11.68 10.00
C GLY A 328 -32.23 -10.64 8.89
N LYS A 329 -33.45 -10.41 8.41
CA LYS A 329 -33.74 -9.39 7.40
C LYS A 329 -33.30 -8.00 7.91
N PRO A 330 -32.42 -7.27 7.18
CA PRO A 330 -32.02 -5.92 7.54
C PRO A 330 -33.21 -4.97 7.64
N VAL A 331 -33.15 -4.05 8.60
CA VAL A 331 -34.16 -3.00 8.79
C VAL A 331 -33.58 -1.67 8.32
N LEU A 332 -34.27 -1.02 7.39
CA LEU A 332 -33.89 0.28 6.86
C LEU A 332 -34.84 1.36 7.37
N SER A 333 -34.26 2.41 7.91
CA SER A 333 -34.93 3.69 8.21
C SER A 333 -34.51 4.71 7.17
N ILE A 334 -35.42 5.61 6.77
CA ILE A 334 -35.12 6.68 5.80
C ILE A 334 -35.71 8.01 6.26
N PHE A 335 -34.97 9.09 6.09
CA PHE A 335 -35.40 10.45 6.43
C PHE A 335 -34.72 11.50 5.56
N GLU A 336 -35.33 12.69 5.49
CA GLU A 336 -34.71 13.88 4.91
C GLU A 336 -33.57 14.37 5.81
N LYS A 337 -32.35 14.47 5.27
CA LYS A 337 -31.15 14.81 6.04
C LYS A 337 -31.28 16.16 6.73
N HIS A 338 -31.79 17.18 6.03
CA HIS A 338 -31.91 18.53 6.56
C HIS A 338 -32.81 18.63 7.79
N ARG A 339 -33.80 17.74 7.93
CA ARG A 339 -34.67 17.67 9.12
C ARG A 339 -33.91 17.31 10.39
N PHE A 340 -32.76 16.63 10.25
CA PHE A 340 -31.95 16.14 11.36
C PHE A 340 -30.49 16.58 11.22
N ILE A 341 -30.23 17.74 10.62
CA ILE A 341 -28.87 18.17 10.23
C ILE A 341 -27.87 18.16 11.38
N GLU A 342 -28.27 18.62 12.56
CA GLU A 342 -27.40 18.63 13.75
C GLU A 342 -27.00 17.21 14.20
N HIS A 343 -27.95 16.27 14.12
CA HIS A 343 -27.73 14.88 14.50
C HIS A 343 -26.88 14.17 13.43
N TRP A 344 -27.12 14.50 12.15
CA TRP A 344 -26.39 13.98 11.01
C TRP A 344 -24.92 14.45 10.97
N ASP A 345 -24.68 15.73 11.26
CA ASP A 345 -23.34 16.29 11.33
C ASP A 345 -22.57 15.67 12.48
N TYR A 346 -23.23 15.39 13.61
CA TYR A 346 -22.61 14.62 14.69
C TYR A 346 -22.23 13.21 14.23
N LEU A 347 -23.11 12.48 13.55
CA LEU A 347 -22.79 11.16 13.00
C LEU A 347 -21.60 11.19 12.04
N SER A 348 -21.53 12.24 11.22
CA SER A 348 -20.46 12.47 10.26
C SER A 348 -19.14 12.84 10.95
N GLN A 349 -19.19 13.64 12.03
CA GLN A 349 -18.02 14.08 12.80
C GLN A 349 -17.50 13.02 13.77
N TYR A 350 -18.37 12.24 14.41
CA TYR A 350 -18.01 11.19 15.37
C TYR A 350 -17.01 10.21 14.75
N ARG A 351 -17.19 9.88 13.47
CA ARG A 351 -16.24 9.05 12.71
C ARG A 351 -14.88 9.73 12.51
N ARG A 352 -14.85 11.04 12.23
CA ARG A 352 -13.59 11.78 12.00
C ARG A 352 -12.76 11.86 13.28
N THR A 353 -13.41 11.91 14.44
CA THR A 353 -12.75 12.09 15.74
C THR A 353 -12.41 10.76 16.44
N HIS A 354 -13.12 9.67 16.15
CA HIS A 354 -12.93 8.35 16.78
C HIS A 354 -12.42 7.31 15.76
N VAL A 355 -11.20 7.52 15.26
CA VAL A 355 -10.55 6.59 14.31
C VAL A 355 -10.39 5.21 14.96
N GLY A 356 -11.25 4.27 14.59
CA GLY A 356 -11.18 2.86 15.02
C GLY A 356 -12.28 2.38 15.97
N ALA A 357 -13.12 3.27 16.52
CA ALA A 357 -14.25 2.89 17.39
C ALA A 357 -15.60 3.17 16.70
N PRO A 358 -16.33 2.14 16.22
CA PRO A 358 -17.62 2.35 15.55
C PRO A 358 -18.67 2.91 16.51
N LEU A 359 -19.52 3.83 16.03
CA LEU A 359 -20.68 4.29 16.80
C LEU A 359 -21.65 3.11 16.99
N SER A 360 -21.95 2.77 18.24
CA SER A 360 -22.88 1.70 18.54
C SER A 360 -24.33 2.15 18.52
N TRP A 361 -25.26 1.22 18.25
CA TRP A 361 -26.69 1.56 18.29
C TRP A 361 -27.15 1.91 19.69
N TRP A 362 -26.53 1.34 20.72
CA TRP A 362 -26.76 1.76 22.10
C TRP A 362 -26.46 3.25 22.27
N LYS A 363 -25.30 3.71 21.77
CA LYS A 363 -24.89 5.11 21.87
C LYS A 363 -25.79 6.04 21.04
N LEU A 364 -26.14 5.61 19.82
CA LEU A 364 -27.12 6.31 18.98
C LEU A 364 -28.48 6.45 19.69
N LYS A 365 -28.94 5.41 20.39
CA LYS A 365 -30.19 5.43 21.15
C LYS A 365 -30.15 6.38 22.33
N GLN A 366 -29.02 6.47 23.00
CA GLN A 366 -28.84 7.37 24.12
C GLN A 366 -28.79 8.83 23.65
N ASP A 367 -28.01 9.12 22.62
CA ASP A 367 -27.68 10.49 22.24
C ASP A 367 -28.65 11.08 21.21
N PHE A 368 -29.25 10.24 20.36
CA PHE A 368 -30.06 10.66 19.21
C PHE A 368 -31.35 9.82 19.04
N PRO A 369 -32.21 9.72 20.08
CA PRO A 369 -33.42 8.89 20.03
C PRO A 369 -34.38 9.29 18.91
N ALA A 370 -34.40 10.56 18.49
CA ALA A 370 -35.23 11.04 17.39
C ALA A 370 -34.89 10.40 16.03
N LEU A 371 -33.64 9.95 15.84
CA LEU A 371 -33.19 9.22 14.66
C LEU A 371 -33.61 7.73 14.67
N LEU A 372 -34.10 7.23 15.80
CA LEU A 372 -34.52 5.84 15.98
C LEU A 372 -36.03 5.66 15.92
N ASP A 373 -36.78 6.75 15.83
CA ASP A 373 -38.24 6.73 15.79
C ASP A 373 -38.77 6.33 14.39
N HIS A 374 -38.00 5.58 13.62
CA HIS A 374 -38.11 5.60 12.17
C HIS A 374 -38.70 4.34 11.54
N THR A 375 -39.84 4.62 10.92
CA THR A 375 -40.52 3.82 9.91
C THR A 375 -39.67 3.69 8.64
N ASN A 376 -40.08 2.77 7.77
CA ASN A 376 -39.49 2.57 6.46
C ASN A 376 -39.90 3.65 5.43
N SER A 377 -40.30 4.85 5.87
CA SER A 377 -40.71 5.95 4.98
C SER A 377 -40.54 7.34 5.60
N THR A 378 -40.42 8.35 4.75
CA THR A 378 -40.44 9.76 5.13
C THR A 378 -41.31 10.56 4.15
N ALA A 379 -41.89 11.65 4.62
CA ALA A 379 -42.71 12.53 3.80
C ALA A 379 -42.37 14.00 4.06
N PHE A 380 -42.29 14.78 2.99
CA PHE A 380 -41.94 16.19 2.99
C PHE A 380 -42.57 16.89 1.78
N SER A 381 -42.48 18.21 1.70
CA SER A 381 -43.07 19.01 0.63
C SER A 381 -42.00 19.71 -0.20
N LEU A 382 -42.05 19.53 -1.53
CA LEU A 382 -41.19 20.25 -2.48
C LEU A 382 -42.05 21.06 -3.42
N HIS A 383 -41.80 22.38 -3.52
CA HIS A 383 -42.60 23.31 -4.34
C HIS A 383 -44.14 23.13 -4.22
N GLY A 384 -44.63 22.76 -3.04
CA GLY A 384 -46.07 22.56 -2.77
C GLY A 384 -46.65 21.23 -3.24
N ALA A 385 -45.83 20.30 -3.76
CA ALA A 385 -46.19 18.90 -3.97
C ALA A 385 -45.81 18.07 -2.74
N ALA A 386 -46.68 17.13 -2.35
CA ALA A 386 -46.36 16.19 -1.29
C ALA A 386 -45.52 15.05 -1.86
N VAL A 387 -44.34 14.84 -1.26
CA VAL A 387 -43.40 13.78 -1.63
C VAL A 387 -43.39 12.76 -0.51
N LYS A 388 -43.60 11.49 -0.84
CA LYS A 388 -43.42 10.37 0.07
C LYS A 388 -42.34 9.46 -0.47
N VAL A 389 -41.30 9.26 0.32
CA VAL A 389 -40.23 8.30 0.02
C VAL A 389 -40.39 7.11 0.95
N SER A 390 -40.37 5.91 0.40
CA SER A 390 -40.38 4.67 1.18
C SER A 390 -39.27 3.73 0.74
N VAL A 391 -38.78 2.93 1.67
CA VAL A 391 -37.77 1.91 1.44
C VAL A 391 -38.30 0.54 1.87
N SER A 392 -37.98 -0.48 1.11
CA SER A 392 -38.25 -1.88 1.49
C SER A 392 -37.02 -2.73 1.21
N VAL A 393 -36.87 -3.84 1.92
CA VAL A 393 -35.78 -4.79 1.70
C VAL A 393 -36.38 -6.11 1.23
N ALA A 394 -35.81 -6.71 0.19
CA ALA A 394 -36.17 -8.04 -0.31
C ALA A 394 -34.90 -8.82 -0.67
N LYS A 395 -34.99 -10.16 -0.74
CA LYS A 395 -33.93 -10.95 -1.36
C LYS A 395 -33.99 -10.78 -2.88
N GLY A 396 -32.84 -10.68 -3.52
CA GLY A 396 -32.70 -10.57 -4.96
C GLY A 396 -31.34 -11.10 -5.42
N MET A 397 -31.24 -11.44 -6.71
CA MET A 397 -29.97 -11.78 -7.33
C MET A 397 -29.27 -10.49 -7.73
N VAL A 398 -28.04 -10.31 -7.26
CA VAL A 398 -27.13 -9.26 -7.71
C VAL A 398 -26.12 -9.91 -8.61
N ARG A 399 -26.06 -9.43 -9.85
CA ARG A 399 -25.07 -9.91 -10.80
C ARG A 399 -23.74 -9.27 -10.47
N THR A 400 -22.77 -10.08 -10.07
CA THR A 400 -21.41 -9.63 -9.74
C THR A 400 -20.43 -10.10 -10.81
N ARG A 401 -19.18 -9.62 -10.75
CA ARG A 401 -18.10 -10.11 -11.63
C ARG A 401 -17.78 -11.60 -11.43
N GLU A 402 -18.11 -12.16 -10.26
CA GLU A 402 -17.84 -13.55 -9.88
C GLU A 402 -19.04 -14.47 -10.14
N GLY A 403 -20.15 -13.93 -10.64
CA GLY A 403 -21.42 -14.64 -10.84
C GLY A 403 -22.58 -13.99 -10.08
N ASP A 404 -23.78 -14.53 -10.28
CA ASP A 404 -24.98 -14.04 -9.59
C ASP A 404 -24.98 -14.48 -8.13
N VAL A 405 -25.14 -13.53 -7.22
CA VAL A 405 -25.14 -13.76 -5.77
C VAL A 405 -26.50 -13.35 -5.20
N GLU A 406 -27.15 -14.24 -4.46
CA GLU A 406 -28.36 -13.90 -3.70
C GLU A 406 -27.98 -13.02 -2.51
N MET A 407 -28.62 -11.86 -2.37
CA MET A 407 -28.46 -10.98 -1.22
C MET A 407 -29.68 -10.10 -0.97
N HIS A 408 -29.65 -9.31 0.11
CA HIS A 408 -30.68 -8.34 0.41
C HIS A 408 -30.52 -7.07 -0.42
N GLN A 409 -31.57 -6.64 -1.10
CA GLN A 409 -31.65 -5.43 -1.90
C GLN A 409 -32.68 -4.48 -1.30
N ALA A 410 -32.29 -3.21 -1.13
CA ALA A 410 -33.22 -2.14 -0.86
C ALA A 410 -33.98 -1.75 -2.15
N LYS A 411 -35.25 -1.43 -2.03
CA LYS A 411 -36.06 -0.82 -3.08
C LYS A 411 -36.63 0.47 -2.54
N MET A 412 -36.23 1.58 -3.15
CA MET A 412 -36.73 2.90 -2.83
C MET A 412 -37.86 3.27 -3.80
N LYS A 413 -38.98 3.73 -3.25
CA LYS A 413 -40.14 4.19 -4.01
C LYS A 413 -40.43 5.64 -3.63
N ILE A 414 -40.53 6.49 -4.65
CA ILE A 414 -40.86 7.91 -4.52
C ILE A 414 -42.26 8.11 -5.09
N ASP A 415 -43.21 8.46 -4.23
CA ASP A 415 -44.58 8.80 -4.60
C ASP A 415 -44.75 10.33 -4.54
N LEU A 416 -45.24 10.91 -5.65
CA LEU A 416 -45.50 12.34 -5.78
C LEU A 416 -47.00 12.58 -5.87
N GLU A 417 -47.59 13.17 -4.84
CA GLU A 417 -48.96 13.67 -4.88
C GLU A 417 -48.93 15.14 -5.30
N LYS A 418 -49.20 15.38 -6.59
CA LYS A 418 -49.48 16.73 -7.08
C LYS A 418 -50.77 17.20 -6.41
N ARG A 419 -50.76 18.39 -5.80
CA ARG A 419 -51.98 19.06 -5.36
C ARG A 419 -52.98 19.05 -6.52
N GLY A 420 -54.09 18.35 -6.33
CA GLY A 420 -55.14 18.24 -7.34
C GLY A 420 -55.51 19.63 -7.85
N GLN A 421 -55.49 19.80 -9.18
CA GLN A 421 -56.27 20.86 -9.78
C GLN A 421 -57.72 20.65 -9.34
N GLY A 422 -58.22 21.58 -8.53
CA GLY A 422 -59.64 21.66 -8.21
C GLY A 422 -60.44 21.70 -9.51
N LYS A 423 -61.44 20.80 -9.58
CA LYS A 423 -62.63 20.78 -10.45
C LYS A 423 -62.71 21.88 -11.50
N ASN A 424 -62.78 21.48 -12.77
CA ASN A 424 -63.68 22.16 -13.70
C ASN A 424 -64.67 21.14 -14.27
N LYS A 425 -65.92 21.25 -13.79
CA LYS A 425 -67.11 20.89 -14.56
C LYS A 425 -66.96 21.55 -15.94
N ARG A 426 -67.00 20.76 -17.02
CA ARG A 426 -67.53 21.23 -18.29
C ARG A 426 -68.52 20.20 -18.81
N GLU A 427 -69.78 20.63 -18.76
CA GLU A 427 -70.88 20.15 -19.57
C GLU A 427 -70.53 20.26 -21.05
N SER A 428 -70.90 19.24 -21.83
CA SER A 428 -71.40 19.33 -23.21
C SER A 428 -71.90 17.92 -23.55
N ARG A 429 -73.22 17.65 -23.54
CA ARG A 429 -74.15 17.87 -24.66
C ARG A 429 -73.65 17.32 -25.98
#